data_AF-A0A1A9VK42-F1
#
_entry.id   AF-A0A1A9VK42-F1
#
_cell.length_a   1.000
_cell.length_b   1.000
_cell.length_c   1.000
_cell.angle_alpha   90.00
_cell.angle_beta   90.00
_cell.angle_gamma   90.00
#
_symmetry.space_group_name_H-M   'P 1'
#
loop_
_entity.id
_entity.type
_entity.pdbx_description
1 polymer ?
#
loop_
_entity_poly.entity_id
_entity_poly.type
_entity_poly.pdbx_seq_one_letter_code
_entity_poly.pdbx_strand_id
1 'polypeptide(L)'
;MLSLLSPQDGGIYVDATFGAGGYSKAILESADCKVYAIDRDETVTKFYDDLSVKYPDRINLSIEKFNSNNIRGIGGIVFDIGVSSMQLDNGDRGFSFLHDGPLDMSMDNSSYINASTFVNALREEEIANTIYNYGGEHHSRKIARAIVSARKKKTIKTTFELANIVRSVVFRGKSKIDPATRTFQAIRIWVNDELGELERGIKAASEILSENGKLIVVTFHSLEDRIVKTFFKDLCEPRSTDCKTFSLLNKKVIKASIEEEFTKQYKSGSLSAHLIELNISGKKEYALVRDIQLHVVKDTVQHVDFQFVDKGSKIKIDIPLSFVNESKAPGIKLGGVLNVLCRSITVKCSPDKIPQVIEVDLSGKMIGQSIHINDVKLPEGVKFVAHEEENFTIVTISAADSDVEEPQAETE
;
A
#
# COMPACT_ATOMS: atom_id res chain seq x y z
N MET A 1 0.19 -18.62 -7.79
CA MET A 1 -1.03 -18.54 -8.62
C MET A 1 -1.00 -19.59 -9.73
N LEU A 2 -0.07 -19.53 -10.70
CA LEU A 2 -0.06 -20.44 -11.87
C LEU A 2 -0.07 -21.92 -11.53
N SER A 3 0.65 -22.35 -10.49
CA SER A 3 0.64 -23.74 -10.03
C SER A 3 -0.74 -24.21 -9.60
N LEU A 4 -1.52 -23.33 -8.96
CA LEU A 4 -2.90 -23.61 -8.54
C LEU A 4 -3.83 -23.58 -9.73
N LEU A 5 -3.73 -22.57 -10.61
CA LEU A 5 -4.59 -22.43 -11.79
C LEU A 5 -4.36 -23.59 -12.78
N SER A 6 -3.11 -23.99 -12.95
CA SER A 6 -2.63 -24.98 -13.91
C SER A 6 -3.21 -24.78 -15.32
N PRO A 7 -2.90 -23.65 -16.00
CA PRO A 7 -3.43 -23.39 -17.33
C PRO A 7 -3.15 -24.53 -18.31
N GLN A 8 -4.10 -24.80 -19.20
CA GLN A 8 -4.04 -25.87 -20.20
C GLN A 8 -4.18 -25.29 -21.60
N ASP A 9 -3.56 -25.94 -22.59
CA ASP A 9 -3.71 -25.58 -23.99
C ASP A 9 -5.17 -25.69 -24.43
N GLY A 10 -5.64 -24.73 -25.24
CA GLY A 10 -7.04 -24.60 -25.64
C GLY A 10 -7.98 -24.11 -24.53
N GLY A 11 -7.49 -23.92 -23.31
CA GLY A 11 -8.28 -23.44 -22.17
C GLY A 11 -8.73 -21.99 -22.32
N ILE A 12 -9.81 -21.65 -21.62
CA ILE A 12 -10.32 -20.28 -21.50
C ILE A 12 -10.18 -19.83 -20.05
N TYR A 13 -9.52 -18.70 -19.84
CA TYR A 13 -9.29 -18.11 -18.53
C TYR A 13 -9.79 -16.68 -18.47
N VAL A 14 -10.17 -16.24 -17.28
CA VAL A 14 -10.60 -14.85 -17.03
C VAL A 14 -9.69 -14.22 -15.99
N ASP A 15 -9.18 -13.04 -16.32
CA ASP A 15 -8.53 -12.12 -15.40
C ASP A 15 -9.54 -11.01 -15.08
N ALA A 16 -10.23 -11.12 -13.94
CA ALA A 16 -11.38 -10.29 -13.60
C ALA A 16 -10.99 -8.88 -13.07
N THR A 17 -9.69 -8.63 -12.94
CA THR A 17 -9.09 -7.40 -12.40
C THR A 17 -7.77 -7.15 -13.13
N PHE A 18 -7.85 -6.92 -14.44
CA PHE A 18 -6.69 -6.92 -15.34
C PHE A 18 -5.54 -6.02 -14.89
N GLY A 19 -5.82 -4.78 -14.49
CA GLY A 19 -4.82 -3.82 -14.03
C GLY A 19 -3.69 -3.62 -15.05
N ALA A 20 -2.46 -4.01 -14.68
CA ALA A 20 -1.30 -3.94 -15.57
C ALA A 20 -1.06 -5.21 -16.42
N GLY A 21 -1.96 -6.20 -16.35
CA GLY A 21 -1.93 -7.42 -17.14
C GLY A 21 -0.94 -8.48 -16.68
N GLY A 22 -0.44 -8.40 -15.43
CA GLY A 22 0.52 -9.36 -14.88
C GLY A 22 0.01 -10.81 -14.86
N TYR A 23 -1.23 -11.02 -14.39
CA TYR A 23 -1.86 -12.34 -14.37
C TYR A 23 -2.18 -12.84 -15.77
N SER A 24 -2.83 -12.00 -16.60
CA SER A 24 -3.07 -12.29 -18.01
C SER A 24 -1.82 -12.74 -18.76
N LYS A 25 -0.72 -11.99 -18.63
CA LYS A 25 0.58 -12.32 -19.22
C LYS A 25 1.10 -13.67 -18.74
N ALA A 26 1.09 -13.89 -17.42
CA ALA A 26 1.59 -15.11 -16.83
C ALA A 26 0.81 -16.35 -17.29
N ILE A 27 -0.52 -16.23 -17.47
CA ILE A 27 -1.37 -17.29 -18.00
C ILE A 27 -1.02 -17.57 -19.46
N LEU A 28 -0.95 -16.53 -20.31
CA LEU A 28 -0.64 -16.64 -21.73
C LEU A 28 0.76 -17.21 -22.00
N GLU A 29 1.74 -16.91 -21.13
CA GLU A 29 3.10 -17.46 -21.21
C GLU A 29 3.17 -18.94 -20.81
N SER A 30 2.20 -19.43 -20.03
CA SER A 30 2.23 -20.79 -19.47
C SER A 30 1.57 -21.86 -20.33
N ALA A 31 0.63 -21.50 -21.22
CA ALA A 31 -0.12 -22.43 -22.06
C ALA A 31 -0.66 -21.71 -23.31
N ASP A 32 -0.92 -22.45 -24.39
CA ASP A 32 -1.57 -21.93 -25.59
C ASP A 32 -3.09 -21.81 -25.39
N CYS A 33 -3.49 -20.78 -24.64
CA CYS A 33 -4.84 -20.57 -24.15
C CYS A 33 -5.37 -19.17 -24.49
N LYS A 34 -6.66 -18.95 -24.23
CA LYS A 34 -7.33 -17.65 -24.36
C LYS A 34 -7.55 -17.02 -22.99
N VAL A 35 -7.32 -15.71 -22.90
CA VAL A 35 -7.56 -14.89 -21.71
C VAL A 35 -8.56 -13.77 -22.01
N TYR A 36 -9.62 -13.70 -21.20
CA TYR A 36 -10.51 -12.55 -21.16
C TYR A 36 -10.12 -11.68 -19.96
N ALA A 37 -9.53 -10.52 -20.26
CA ALA A 37 -9.18 -9.49 -19.31
C ALA A 37 -10.37 -8.56 -19.10
N ILE A 38 -10.71 -8.30 -17.84
CA ILE A 38 -11.81 -7.40 -17.45
C ILE A 38 -11.26 -6.39 -16.45
N ASP A 39 -11.54 -5.11 -16.69
CA ASP A 39 -11.29 -4.04 -15.74
C ASP A 39 -12.35 -2.96 -15.91
N ARG A 40 -12.59 -2.16 -14.88
CA ARG A 40 -13.46 -0.98 -15.00
C ARG A 40 -12.69 0.27 -15.42
N ASP A 41 -11.38 0.28 -15.25
CA ASP A 41 -10.53 1.45 -15.47
C ASP A 41 -10.05 1.49 -16.93
N GLU A 42 -10.53 2.47 -17.70
CA GLU A 42 -10.12 2.65 -19.11
C GLU A 42 -8.60 2.84 -19.28
N THR A 43 -7.91 3.32 -18.24
CA THR A 43 -6.46 3.57 -18.30
C THR A 43 -5.63 2.29 -18.48
N VAL A 44 -6.22 1.11 -18.28
CA VAL A 44 -5.55 -0.17 -18.50
C VAL A 44 -5.34 -0.51 -19.97
N THR A 45 -6.06 0.15 -20.88
CA THR A 45 -5.99 -0.09 -22.33
C THR A 45 -4.56 -0.04 -22.85
N LYS A 46 -3.73 0.88 -22.32
CA LYS A 46 -2.30 0.98 -22.67
C LYS A 46 -1.50 -0.30 -22.37
N PHE A 47 -1.83 -1.02 -21.30
CA PHE A 47 -1.16 -2.28 -20.93
C PHE A 47 -1.71 -3.45 -21.76
N TYR A 48 -2.99 -3.37 -22.14
CA TYR A 48 -3.60 -4.34 -23.04
C TYR A 48 -3.00 -4.26 -24.45
N ASP A 49 -2.78 -3.06 -24.98
CA ASP A 49 -2.22 -2.87 -26.32
C ASP A 49 -0.90 -3.64 -26.48
N ASP A 50 0.02 -3.51 -25.51
CA ASP A 50 1.29 -4.24 -25.49
C ASP A 50 1.11 -5.77 -25.46
N LEU A 51 0.13 -6.26 -24.70
CA LEU A 51 -0.17 -7.70 -24.60
C LEU A 51 -0.85 -8.24 -25.85
N SER A 52 -1.74 -7.46 -26.47
CA SER A 52 -2.50 -7.85 -27.66
C SER A 52 -1.58 -8.04 -28.88
N VAL A 53 -0.53 -7.23 -29.00
CA VAL A 53 0.50 -7.37 -30.04
C VAL A 53 1.33 -8.63 -29.82
N LYS A 54 1.65 -8.96 -28.57
CA LYS A 54 2.46 -10.14 -28.22
C LYS A 54 1.66 -11.45 -28.34
N TYR A 55 0.35 -11.41 -28.07
CA TYR A 55 -0.55 -12.57 -28.05
C TYR A 55 -1.80 -12.33 -28.90
N PRO A 56 -1.65 -12.21 -30.23
CA PRO A 56 -2.78 -11.94 -31.12
C PRO A 56 -3.83 -13.05 -31.02
N ASP A 57 -5.11 -12.68 -31.06
CA ASP A 57 -6.29 -13.55 -30.99
C ASP A 57 -6.41 -14.42 -29.71
N ARG A 58 -5.51 -14.24 -28.75
CA ARG A 58 -5.46 -14.98 -27.48
C ARG A 58 -5.84 -14.14 -26.28
N ILE A 59 -5.94 -12.82 -26.41
CA ILE A 59 -6.36 -11.92 -25.33
C ILE A 59 -7.45 -10.95 -25.78
N ASN A 60 -8.49 -10.81 -24.97
CA ASN A 60 -9.57 -9.85 -25.16
C ASN A 60 -9.69 -8.96 -23.92
N LEU A 61 -9.99 -7.67 -24.10
CA LEU A 61 -10.27 -6.74 -23.02
C LEU A 61 -11.74 -6.31 -23.04
N SER A 62 -12.37 -6.31 -21.87
CA SER A 62 -13.65 -5.65 -21.64
C SER A 62 -13.51 -4.58 -20.56
N ILE A 63 -13.89 -3.34 -20.89
CA ILE A 63 -13.94 -2.25 -19.93
C ILE A 63 -15.31 -2.22 -19.25
N GLU A 64 -15.47 -3.05 -18.23
CA GLU A 64 -16.72 -3.19 -17.47
C GLU A 64 -16.48 -3.84 -16.10
N LYS A 65 -17.52 -3.85 -15.26
CA LYS A 65 -17.51 -4.68 -14.05
C LYS A 65 -17.69 -6.15 -14.44
N PHE A 66 -16.94 -7.03 -13.78
CA PHE A 66 -17.09 -8.47 -13.98
C PHE A 66 -18.55 -8.91 -13.80
N ASN A 67 -19.11 -9.52 -14.85
CA ASN A 67 -20.46 -10.05 -14.87
C ASN A 67 -20.46 -11.44 -15.55
N SER A 68 -21.51 -12.23 -15.33
CA SER A 68 -21.61 -13.61 -15.83
C SER A 68 -21.96 -13.72 -17.33
N ASN A 69 -21.98 -12.63 -18.08
CA ASN A 69 -22.49 -12.65 -19.45
C ASN A 69 -21.43 -13.10 -20.47
N ASN A 70 -21.89 -13.80 -21.50
CA ASN A 70 -21.19 -14.07 -22.76
C ASN A 70 -19.94 -14.98 -22.75
N ILE A 71 -19.51 -15.53 -21.61
CA ILE A 71 -18.36 -16.45 -21.57
C ILE A 71 -18.77 -17.77 -20.92
N ARG A 72 -18.58 -18.88 -21.63
CA ARG A 72 -18.81 -20.25 -21.15
C ARG A 72 -17.55 -21.10 -21.37
N GLY A 73 -17.44 -22.21 -20.64
CA GLY A 73 -16.30 -23.11 -20.79
C GLY A 73 -15.05 -22.63 -20.07
N ILE A 74 -15.18 -21.81 -19.02
CA ILE A 74 -14.05 -21.18 -18.33
C ILE A 74 -13.33 -22.20 -17.44
N GLY A 75 -12.06 -22.46 -17.73
CA GLY A 75 -11.16 -23.32 -16.97
C GLY A 75 -10.61 -22.66 -15.72
N GLY A 76 -10.62 -21.33 -15.64
CA GLY A 76 -10.37 -20.65 -14.38
C GLY A 76 -10.53 -19.13 -14.42
N ILE A 77 -10.79 -18.56 -13.25
CA ILE A 77 -11.04 -17.14 -13.04
C ILE A 77 -10.12 -16.67 -11.91
N VAL A 78 -9.44 -15.55 -12.13
CA VAL A 78 -8.59 -14.90 -11.14
C VAL A 78 -9.19 -13.54 -10.78
N PHE A 79 -9.35 -13.28 -9.49
CA PHE A 79 -9.63 -11.96 -8.93
C PHE A 79 -8.41 -11.51 -8.12
N ASP A 80 -7.88 -10.34 -8.43
CA ASP A 80 -6.86 -9.63 -7.66
C ASP A 80 -7.49 -8.38 -7.04
N ILE A 81 -7.94 -8.52 -5.80
CA ILE A 81 -8.81 -7.53 -5.17
C ILE A 81 -7.95 -6.56 -4.43
N GLY A 82 -7.74 -5.38 -5.01
CA GLY A 82 -7.09 -4.25 -4.39
C GLY A 82 -7.23 -3.00 -5.24
N VAL A 83 -7.02 -1.84 -4.63
CA VAL A 83 -6.75 -0.62 -5.41
C VAL A 83 -5.42 -0.76 -6.12
N SER A 84 -5.35 -0.35 -7.38
CA SER A 84 -4.06 -0.28 -8.06
C SER A 84 -3.18 0.75 -7.35
N SER A 85 -1.88 0.49 -7.26
CA SER A 85 -0.91 1.47 -6.74
C SER A 85 -1.01 2.81 -7.47
N MET A 86 -1.41 2.80 -8.74
CA MET A 86 -1.66 4.00 -9.55
C MET A 86 -2.81 4.87 -9.00
N GLN A 87 -3.79 4.29 -8.31
CA GLN A 87 -4.92 5.01 -7.70
C GLN A 87 -4.57 5.66 -6.36
N LEU A 88 -3.57 5.14 -5.64
CA LEU A 88 -3.10 5.70 -4.36
C LEU A 88 -2.12 6.87 -4.53
N ASP A 89 -1.41 6.92 -5.64
CA ASP A 89 -0.37 7.93 -5.92
C ASP A 89 -0.92 9.27 -6.47
N ASN A 90 -2.21 9.34 -6.86
CA ASN A 90 -2.81 10.58 -7.37
C ASN A 90 -3.63 11.30 -6.29
N GLY A 91 -3.08 12.40 -5.75
CA GLY A 91 -3.71 13.20 -4.69
C GLY A 91 -5.05 13.85 -5.09
N ASP A 92 -5.28 14.04 -6.39
CA ASP A 92 -6.45 14.76 -6.90
C ASP A 92 -7.78 14.02 -6.69
N ARG A 93 -7.73 12.71 -6.42
CA ARG A 93 -8.93 11.87 -6.19
C ARG A 93 -9.21 11.57 -4.72
N GLY A 94 -8.33 12.01 -3.81
CA GLY A 94 -8.55 11.90 -2.37
C GLY A 94 -8.45 10.49 -1.77
N PHE A 95 -7.88 9.51 -2.48
CA PHE A 95 -7.68 8.15 -1.96
C PHE A 95 -6.63 8.06 -0.84
N SER A 96 -5.76 9.07 -0.75
CA SER A 96 -4.65 9.12 0.19
C SER A 96 -4.71 10.40 1.02
N PHE A 97 -4.15 10.33 2.23
CA PHE A 97 -3.88 11.48 3.09
C PHE A 97 -2.37 11.79 3.18
N LEU A 98 -1.57 11.23 2.27
CA LEU A 98 -0.16 11.61 2.09
C LEU A 98 -0.04 12.99 1.43
N HIS A 99 -0.97 13.30 0.51
CA HIS A 99 -1.15 14.62 -0.09
C HIS A 99 -2.57 15.10 0.18
N ASP A 100 -2.76 16.41 0.40
CA ASP A 100 -4.09 16.96 0.59
C ASP A 100 -4.84 16.97 -0.74
N GLY A 101 -6.14 16.69 -0.68
CA GLY A 101 -6.98 16.62 -1.86
C GLY A 101 -8.46 16.63 -1.49
N PRO A 102 -9.36 16.73 -2.49
CA PRO A 102 -10.79 16.68 -2.25
C PRO A 102 -11.17 15.34 -1.60
N LEU A 103 -12.08 15.37 -0.63
CA LEU A 103 -12.56 14.16 0.05
C LEU A 103 -13.58 13.43 -0.83
N ASP A 104 -13.09 12.69 -1.83
CA ASP A 104 -13.92 11.99 -2.81
C ASP A 104 -13.82 10.46 -2.67
N MET A 105 -12.65 9.87 -2.93
CA MET A 105 -12.43 8.40 -2.89
C MET A 105 -13.36 7.59 -3.80
N SER A 106 -14.08 8.20 -4.74
CA SER A 106 -14.90 7.48 -5.70
C SER A 106 -14.07 6.99 -6.88
N MET A 107 -14.24 5.72 -7.25
CA MET A 107 -13.72 5.13 -8.48
C MET A 107 -14.44 5.68 -9.73
N ASP A 108 -15.72 6.01 -9.58
CA ASP A 108 -16.60 6.44 -10.68
C ASP A 108 -16.88 7.95 -10.56
N ASN A 109 -16.45 8.74 -11.55
CA ASN A 109 -16.52 10.21 -11.54
C ASN A 109 -17.96 10.80 -11.47
N SER A 110 -19.00 9.98 -11.51
CA SER A 110 -20.41 10.40 -11.52
C SER A 110 -21.22 9.97 -10.29
N SER A 111 -20.57 9.44 -9.25
CA SER A 111 -21.29 8.95 -8.08
C SER A 111 -21.62 10.07 -7.08
N TYR A 112 -22.90 10.21 -6.73
CA TYR A 112 -23.34 11.05 -5.60
C TYR A 112 -22.88 10.50 -4.25
N ILE A 113 -22.46 9.23 -4.22
CA ILE A 113 -21.92 8.51 -3.07
C ILE A 113 -20.39 8.63 -3.14
N ASN A 114 -19.84 9.47 -2.27
CA ASN A 114 -18.40 9.69 -2.09
C ASN A 114 -18.03 9.88 -0.61
N ALA A 115 -16.75 10.00 -0.31
CA ALA A 115 -16.22 10.13 1.04
C ALA A 115 -16.72 11.40 1.75
N SER A 116 -16.90 12.50 1.02
CA SER A 116 -17.49 13.73 1.56
C SER A 116 -18.94 13.50 1.99
N THR A 117 -19.76 12.84 1.15
CA THR A 117 -21.13 12.44 1.50
C THR A 117 -21.14 11.51 2.70
N PHE A 118 -20.23 10.53 2.75
CA PHE A 118 -20.10 9.61 3.88
C PHE A 118 -19.89 10.36 5.20
N VAL A 119 -18.91 11.26 5.28
CA VAL A 119 -18.59 11.95 6.54
C VAL A 119 -19.59 13.05 6.88
N ASN A 120 -20.18 13.71 5.88
CA ASN A 120 -21.04 14.87 6.11
C ASN A 120 -22.53 14.51 6.26
N ALA A 121 -23.01 13.39 5.70
CA ALA A 121 -24.44 13.06 5.66
C ALA A 121 -24.86 11.87 6.54
N LEU A 122 -24.05 10.80 6.64
CA LEU A 122 -24.45 9.58 7.35
C LEU A 122 -24.65 9.80 8.85
N ARG A 123 -25.44 8.94 9.50
CA ARG A 123 -25.62 8.98 10.96
C ARG A 123 -24.35 8.53 11.68
N GLU A 124 -24.16 8.99 12.92
CA GLU A 124 -23.00 8.62 13.74
C GLU A 124 -22.81 7.09 13.84
N GLU A 125 -23.92 6.37 14.05
CA GLU A 125 -23.93 4.91 14.14
C GLU A 125 -23.48 4.24 12.83
N GLU A 126 -23.92 4.75 11.67
CA GLU A 126 -23.54 4.21 10.36
C GLU A 126 -22.06 4.43 10.09
N ILE A 127 -21.54 5.61 10.42
CA ILE A 127 -20.11 5.92 10.33
C ILE A 127 -19.31 4.99 11.24
N ALA A 128 -19.72 4.84 12.50
CA ALA A 128 -19.04 3.98 13.46
C ALA A 128 -19.04 2.50 13.01
N ASN A 129 -20.18 1.99 12.57
CA ASN A 129 -20.33 0.62 12.12
C ASN A 129 -19.47 0.36 10.87
N THR A 130 -19.44 1.29 9.91
CA THR A 130 -18.59 1.18 8.73
C THR A 130 -17.11 1.15 9.10
N ILE A 131 -16.65 2.09 9.93
CA ILE A 131 -15.24 2.16 10.36
C ILE A 131 -14.84 0.89 11.14
N TYR A 132 -15.74 0.35 11.95
CA TYR A 132 -15.49 -0.88 12.68
C TYR A 132 -15.44 -2.11 11.75
N ASN A 133 -16.48 -2.29 10.93
CA ASN A 133 -16.65 -3.47 10.09
C ASN A 133 -15.63 -3.52 8.96
N TYR A 134 -15.31 -2.38 8.36
CA TYR A 134 -14.44 -2.31 7.18
C TYR A 134 -13.00 -1.89 7.50
N GLY A 135 -12.79 -1.08 8.53
CA GLY A 135 -11.44 -0.65 8.96
C GLY A 135 -10.83 -1.51 10.05
N GLY A 136 -11.63 -2.33 10.75
CA GLY A 136 -11.18 -3.05 11.95
C GLY A 136 -10.74 -2.12 13.07
N GLU A 137 -11.24 -0.88 13.11
CA GLU A 137 -10.81 0.14 14.08
C GLU A 137 -11.69 0.12 15.34
N HIS A 138 -11.09 -0.25 16.46
CA HIS A 138 -11.80 -0.36 17.75
C HIS A 138 -12.26 1.00 18.30
N HIS A 139 -11.58 2.09 17.94
CA HIS A 139 -11.99 3.46 18.28
C HIS A 139 -13.07 4.03 17.35
N SER A 140 -13.67 3.22 16.48
CA SER A 140 -14.71 3.62 15.51
C SER A 140 -15.78 4.56 16.08
N ARG A 141 -16.31 4.27 17.27
CA ARG A 141 -17.32 5.10 17.94
C ARG A 141 -16.79 6.49 18.32
N LYS A 142 -15.54 6.58 18.78
CA LYS A 142 -14.90 7.86 19.11
C LYS A 142 -14.63 8.67 17.84
N ILE A 143 -14.15 8.00 16.79
CA ILE A 143 -13.90 8.60 15.48
C ILE A 143 -15.19 9.15 14.88
N ALA A 144 -16.26 8.36 14.85
CA ALA A 144 -17.56 8.78 14.33
C ALA A 144 -18.10 10.01 15.06
N ARG A 145 -18.00 10.02 16.40
CA ARG A 145 -18.39 11.19 17.21
C ARG A 145 -17.55 12.42 16.88
N ALA A 146 -16.25 12.27 16.69
CA ALA A 146 -15.35 13.37 16.33
C ALA A 146 -15.71 13.93 14.94
N ILE A 147 -15.97 13.07 13.96
CA ILE A 147 -16.44 13.46 12.62
C ILE A 147 -17.76 14.23 12.70
N VAL A 148 -18.75 13.69 13.41
CA VAL A 148 -20.06 14.34 13.58
C VAL A 148 -19.96 15.67 14.33
N SER A 149 -19.05 15.77 15.30
CA SER A 149 -18.80 17.02 16.03
C SER A 149 -18.10 18.06 15.16
N ALA A 150 -17.15 17.64 14.32
CA ALA A 150 -16.43 18.52 13.41
C ALA A 150 -17.35 19.05 12.29
N ARG A 151 -18.14 18.18 11.65
CA ARG A 151 -19.04 18.57 10.55
C ARG A 151 -20.13 19.56 10.97
N LYS A 152 -20.54 19.54 12.25
CA LYS A 152 -21.46 20.53 12.83
C LYS A 152 -20.88 21.95 12.86
N LYS A 153 -19.54 22.07 12.91
CA LYS A 153 -18.83 23.36 12.93
C LYS A 153 -18.44 23.81 11.54
N LYS A 154 -17.90 22.90 10.72
CA LYS A 154 -17.44 23.16 9.36
C LYS A 154 -17.58 21.89 8.54
N THR A 155 -18.15 22.00 7.34
CA THR A 155 -18.17 20.89 6.37
C THR A 155 -16.76 20.37 6.13
N ILE A 156 -16.58 19.05 6.22
CA ILE A 156 -15.30 18.39 5.98
C ILE A 156 -15.15 18.20 4.47
N LYS A 157 -14.11 18.80 3.88
CA LYS A 157 -13.94 18.88 2.42
C LYS A 157 -12.67 18.20 1.93
N THR A 158 -11.65 18.06 2.76
CA THR A 158 -10.35 17.55 2.33
C THR A 158 -9.90 16.31 3.10
N THR A 159 -8.96 15.58 2.51
CA THR A 159 -8.35 14.40 3.13
C THR A 159 -7.58 14.78 4.40
N PHE A 160 -6.88 15.92 4.43
CA PHE A 160 -6.18 16.37 5.65
C PHE A 160 -7.13 16.71 6.78
N GLU A 161 -8.25 17.37 6.49
CA GLU A 161 -9.26 17.68 7.51
C GLU A 161 -9.76 16.39 8.19
N LEU A 162 -10.12 15.38 7.41
CA LEU A 162 -10.56 14.09 7.95
C LEU A 162 -9.45 13.39 8.73
N ALA A 163 -8.22 13.32 8.19
CA ALA A 163 -7.10 12.67 8.84
C ALA A 163 -6.77 13.32 10.19
N ASN A 164 -6.80 14.65 10.27
CA ASN A 164 -6.55 15.38 11.50
C ASN A 164 -7.65 15.16 12.56
N ILE A 165 -8.92 15.05 12.13
CA ILE A 165 -10.02 14.67 13.04
C ILE A 165 -9.74 13.28 13.64
N VAL A 166 -9.35 12.29 12.82
CA VAL A 166 -9.04 10.94 13.31
C VAL A 166 -7.84 10.95 14.28
N ARG A 167 -6.75 11.64 13.91
CA ARG A 167 -5.53 11.76 14.73
C ARG A 167 -5.79 12.48 16.06
N SER A 168 -6.81 13.34 16.14
CA SER A 168 -7.19 14.00 17.39
C SER A 168 -7.78 13.05 18.45
N VAL A 169 -8.29 11.89 18.04
CA VAL A 169 -8.96 10.93 18.94
C VAL A 169 -8.31 9.55 19.00
N VAL A 170 -7.46 9.21 18.04
CA VAL A 170 -6.69 7.96 18.02
C VAL A 170 -5.20 8.26 18.11
N PHE A 171 -4.58 7.83 19.20
CA PHE A 171 -3.15 7.99 19.41
C PHE A 171 -2.35 6.92 18.67
N ARG A 172 -1.24 7.32 18.03
CA ARG A 172 -0.39 6.43 17.22
C ARG A 172 0.29 5.33 18.05
N GLY A 173 0.49 5.53 19.35
CA GLY A 173 1.04 4.53 20.27
C GLY A 173 2.41 4.01 19.78
N LYS A 174 2.62 2.69 19.87
CA LYS A 174 3.79 1.99 19.30
C LYS A 174 3.60 1.57 17.83
N SER A 175 2.44 1.85 17.23
CA SER A 175 2.15 1.44 15.86
C SER A 175 2.89 2.34 14.87
N LYS A 176 3.54 1.74 13.86
CA LYS A 176 4.15 2.49 12.76
C LYS A 176 3.09 3.06 11.79
N ILE A 177 1.88 2.47 11.78
CA ILE A 177 0.78 2.83 10.89
C ILE A 177 0.11 4.12 11.37
N ASP A 178 -0.22 5.03 10.44
CA ASP A 178 -0.96 6.25 10.74
C ASP A 178 -2.37 5.92 11.29
N PRO A 179 -2.84 6.59 12.36
CA PRO A 179 -4.19 6.39 12.89
C PRO A 179 -5.33 6.55 11.86
N ALA A 180 -5.12 7.36 10.83
CA ALA A 180 -6.11 7.60 9.78
C ALA A 180 -6.25 6.43 8.79
N THR A 181 -5.23 5.57 8.64
CA THR A 181 -5.17 4.52 7.60
C THR A 181 -6.42 3.65 7.58
N ARG A 182 -6.83 3.12 8.73
CA ARG A 182 -8.01 2.22 8.84
C ARG A 182 -9.33 2.92 8.56
N THR A 183 -9.42 4.21 8.92
CA THR A 183 -10.63 5.00 8.65
C THR A 183 -10.76 5.27 7.16
N PHE A 184 -9.66 5.66 6.50
CA PHE A 184 -9.65 5.88 5.05
C PHE A 184 -9.95 4.61 4.27
N GLN A 185 -9.36 3.48 4.68
CA GLN A 185 -9.68 2.17 4.12
C GLN A 185 -11.18 1.85 4.24
N ALA A 186 -11.76 2.02 5.43
CA ALA A 186 -13.17 1.73 5.66
C ALA A 186 -14.10 2.56 4.77
N ILE A 187 -13.79 3.86 4.63
CA ILE A 187 -14.57 4.78 3.81
C ILE A 187 -14.44 4.40 2.34
N ARG A 188 -13.22 4.12 1.86
CA ARG A 188 -12.98 3.69 0.48
C ARG A 188 -13.76 2.44 0.11
N ILE A 189 -13.73 1.44 1.00
CA ILE A 189 -14.48 0.19 0.86
C ILE A 189 -15.98 0.47 0.74
N TRP A 190 -16.52 1.35 1.59
CA TRP A 190 -17.93 1.70 1.58
C TRP A 190 -18.34 2.49 0.34
N VAL A 191 -17.56 3.50 -0.05
CA VAL A 191 -17.84 4.38 -1.20
C VAL A 191 -17.91 3.57 -2.49
N ASN A 192 -17.04 2.58 -2.64
CA ASN A 192 -16.91 1.81 -3.88
C ASN A 192 -17.64 0.46 -3.84
N ASP A 193 -18.41 0.19 -2.77
CA ASP A 193 -19.04 -1.12 -2.50
C ASP A 193 -18.07 -2.29 -2.76
N GLU A 194 -16.79 -2.16 -2.37
CA GLU A 194 -15.71 -3.06 -2.80
C GLU A 194 -16.02 -4.52 -2.43
N LEU A 195 -16.58 -4.73 -1.24
CA LEU A 195 -16.90 -6.05 -0.72
C LEU A 195 -18.20 -6.61 -1.32
N GLY A 196 -19.17 -5.76 -1.62
CA GLY A 196 -20.41 -6.17 -2.29
C GLY A 196 -20.17 -6.54 -3.75
N GLU A 197 -19.30 -5.80 -4.45
CA GLU A 197 -18.84 -6.14 -5.80
C GLU A 197 -18.08 -7.47 -5.80
N LEU A 198 -17.20 -7.68 -4.82
CA LEU A 198 -16.50 -8.95 -4.65
C LEU A 198 -17.46 -10.13 -4.47
N GLU A 199 -18.43 -10.00 -3.59
CA GLU A 199 -19.46 -11.03 -3.35
C GLU A 199 -20.21 -11.36 -4.64
N ARG A 200 -20.68 -10.34 -5.37
CA ARG A 200 -21.37 -10.53 -6.64
C ARG A 200 -20.48 -11.17 -7.69
N GLY A 201 -19.21 -10.77 -7.76
CA GLY A 201 -18.22 -11.30 -8.69
C GLY A 201 -17.90 -12.77 -8.42
N ILE A 202 -17.63 -13.15 -7.16
CA ILE A 202 -17.41 -14.55 -6.77
C ILE A 202 -18.63 -15.41 -7.10
N LYS A 203 -19.84 -14.92 -6.81
CA LYS A 203 -21.07 -15.63 -7.13
C LYS A 203 -21.22 -15.85 -8.64
N ALA A 204 -21.09 -14.79 -9.44
CA ALA A 204 -21.13 -14.88 -10.90
C ALA A 204 -20.06 -15.84 -11.45
N ALA A 205 -18.84 -15.79 -10.91
CA ALA A 205 -17.76 -16.68 -11.28
C ALA A 205 -18.11 -18.16 -11.00
N SER A 206 -18.72 -18.44 -9.85
CA SER A 206 -19.14 -19.79 -9.48
C SER A 206 -20.18 -20.39 -10.45
N GLU A 207 -21.01 -19.53 -11.06
CA GLU A 207 -22.05 -19.96 -12.01
C GLU A 207 -21.46 -20.32 -13.39
N ILE A 208 -20.43 -19.60 -13.84
CA ILE A 208 -19.88 -19.74 -15.22
C ILE A 208 -18.68 -20.68 -15.34
N LEU A 209 -18.04 -21.06 -14.23
CA LEU A 209 -16.91 -22.00 -14.22
C LEU A 209 -17.31 -23.38 -14.77
N SER A 210 -16.44 -23.94 -15.61
CA SER A 210 -16.54 -25.33 -16.06
C SER A 210 -16.35 -26.32 -14.91
N GLU A 211 -16.69 -27.58 -15.16
CA GLU A 211 -16.28 -28.67 -14.30
C GLU A 211 -14.75 -28.67 -14.14
N ASN A 212 -14.26 -28.86 -12.92
CA ASN A 212 -12.84 -28.73 -12.53
C ASN A 212 -12.22 -27.34 -12.77
N GLY A 213 -13.01 -26.35 -13.16
CA GLY A 213 -12.58 -24.97 -13.29
C GLY A 213 -12.17 -24.39 -11.93
N LYS A 214 -11.18 -23.49 -11.93
CA LYS A 214 -10.61 -22.97 -10.69
C LYS A 214 -10.92 -21.51 -10.48
N LEU A 215 -11.48 -21.20 -9.32
CA LEU A 215 -11.64 -19.83 -8.83
C LEU A 215 -10.46 -19.49 -7.93
N ILE A 216 -9.70 -18.47 -8.30
CA ILE A 216 -8.59 -17.95 -7.49
C ILE A 216 -8.92 -16.52 -7.10
N VAL A 217 -8.80 -16.24 -5.82
CA VAL A 217 -9.00 -14.90 -5.27
C VAL A 217 -7.76 -14.52 -4.47
N VAL A 218 -7.16 -13.38 -4.84
CA VAL A 218 -6.02 -12.76 -4.19
C VAL A 218 -6.54 -11.56 -3.41
N THR A 219 -6.16 -11.47 -2.13
CA THR A 219 -6.60 -10.45 -1.19
C THR A 219 -5.39 -9.76 -0.60
N PHE A 220 -5.46 -8.44 -0.39
CA PHE A 220 -4.36 -7.68 0.22
C PHE A 220 -4.56 -7.44 1.70
N HIS A 221 -5.79 -7.55 2.21
CA HIS A 221 -6.05 -7.34 3.62
C HIS A 221 -6.94 -8.39 4.29
N SER A 222 -6.81 -8.46 5.62
CA SER A 222 -7.45 -9.48 6.46
C SER A 222 -8.98 -9.48 6.38
N LEU A 223 -9.59 -8.34 6.10
CA LEU A 223 -11.04 -8.25 5.92
C LEU A 223 -11.53 -8.95 4.65
N GLU A 224 -10.88 -8.72 3.51
CA GLU A 224 -11.18 -9.40 2.24
C GLU A 224 -10.99 -10.90 2.42
N ASP A 225 -9.86 -11.31 2.99
CA ASP A 225 -9.57 -12.72 3.28
C ASP A 225 -10.66 -13.38 4.13
N ARG A 226 -11.15 -12.70 5.17
CA ARG A 226 -12.24 -13.21 6.00
C ARG A 226 -13.52 -13.41 5.19
N ILE A 227 -13.87 -12.45 4.34
CA ILE A 227 -15.09 -12.48 3.52
C ILE A 227 -14.99 -13.58 2.47
N VAL A 228 -13.87 -13.65 1.74
CA VAL A 228 -13.61 -14.70 0.74
C VAL A 228 -13.67 -16.08 1.38
N LYS A 229 -13.12 -16.28 2.58
CA LYS A 229 -13.22 -17.55 3.32
C LYS A 229 -14.65 -17.90 3.67
N THR A 230 -15.44 -16.93 4.14
CA THR A 230 -16.86 -17.16 4.42
C THR A 230 -17.60 -17.56 3.14
N PHE A 231 -17.38 -16.86 2.03
CA PHE A 231 -17.98 -17.20 0.74
C PHE A 231 -17.57 -18.59 0.22
N PHE A 232 -16.28 -18.91 0.26
CA PHE A 232 -15.81 -20.21 -0.21
C PHE A 232 -16.34 -21.34 0.66
N LYS A 233 -16.47 -21.11 1.97
CA LYS A 233 -17.12 -22.07 2.87
C LYS A 233 -18.58 -22.28 2.47
N ASP A 234 -19.31 -21.20 2.25
CA ASP A 234 -20.72 -21.23 1.82
C ASP A 234 -20.92 -21.94 0.46
N LEU A 235 -19.98 -21.76 -0.48
CA LEU A 235 -19.97 -22.45 -1.78
C LEU A 235 -19.62 -23.94 -1.67
N CYS A 236 -18.89 -24.33 -0.63
CA CYS A 236 -18.58 -25.73 -0.32
C CYS A 236 -19.70 -26.43 0.46
N GLU A 237 -20.61 -25.70 1.11
CA GLU A 237 -21.73 -26.29 1.85
C GLU A 237 -22.85 -26.69 0.86
N PRO A 238 -23.26 -27.96 0.82
CA PRO A 238 -24.28 -28.42 -0.11
C PRO A 238 -25.65 -27.82 0.25
N ARG A 239 -26.15 -26.88 -0.57
CA ARG A 239 -27.47 -26.25 -0.40
C ARG A 239 -28.60 -27.05 -1.05
N SER A 240 -28.32 -27.91 -2.03
CA SER A 240 -29.25 -28.90 -2.61
C SER A 240 -28.48 -29.97 -3.42
N THR A 241 -29.15 -31.06 -3.83
CA THR A 241 -28.59 -32.14 -4.67
C THR A 241 -28.20 -31.73 -6.09
N ASP A 242 -28.67 -30.56 -6.58
CA ASP A 242 -28.42 -30.07 -7.94
C ASP A 242 -27.45 -28.86 -7.99
N CYS A 243 -26.81 -28.51 -6.87
CA CYS A 243 -25.86 -27.40 -6.83
C CYS A 243 -24.44 -27.84 -7.20
N LYS A 244 -23.73 -27.03 -8.01
CA LYS A 244 -22.28 -27.14 -8.21
C LYS A 244 -21.59 -27.14 -6.85
N THR A 245 -20.91 -28.24 -6.52
CA THR A 245 -20.20 -28.40 -5.25
C THR A 245 -18.74 -27.99 -5.43
N PHE A 246 -18.34 -26.91 -4.77
CA PHE A 246 -16.94 -26.47 -4.80
C PHE A 246 -16.13 -27.24 -3.75
N SER A 247 -14.84 -27.43 -4.01
CA SER A 247 -13.90 -27.93 -3.02
C SER A 247 -12.78 -26.92 -2.81
N LEU A 248 -12.44 -26.68 -1.53
CA LEU A 248 -11.30 -25.84 -1.18
C LEU A 248 -10.01 -26.59 -1.52
N LEU A 249 -9.32 -26.16 -2.58
CA LEU A 249 -7.99 -26.66 -2.95
C LEU A 249 -6.95 -26.35 -1.86
N ASN A 250 -7.15 -25.27 -1.09
CA ASN A 250 -6.33 -24.92 0.06
C ASN A 250 -7.17 -24.55 1.28
N LYS A 251 -6.96 -25.26 2.40
CA LYS A 251 -7.59 -24.94 3.70
C LYS A 251 -6.84 -23.85 4.47
N LYS A 252 -5.61 -23.51 4.07
CA LYS A 252 -4.79 -22.43 4.64
C LYS A 252 -4.48 -21.41 3.55
N VAL A 253 -4.52 -20.13 3.89
CA VAL A 253 -4.09 -19.04 3.00
C VAL A 253 -2.65 -19.30 2.57
N ILE A 254 -2.40 -19.36 1.26
CA ILE A 254 -1.03 -19.35 0.75
C ILE A 254 -0.55 -17.92 0.91
N LYS A 255 0.27 -17.70 1.94
CA LYS A 255 0.99 -16.45 2.09
C LYS A 255 2.18 -16.47 1.13
N ALA A 256 2.48 -15.35 0.50
CA ALA A 256 3.81 -15.16 -0.05
C ALA A 256 4.81 -15.38 1.09
N SER A 257 5.62 -16.44 0.99
CA SER A 257 6.60 -16.76 2.01
C SER A 257 7.74 -15.77 1.87
N ILE A 258 7.77 -14.82 2.80
CA ILE A 258 8.93 -13.99 3.04
C ILE A 258 9.93 -14.86 3.80
N GLU A 259 11.11 -15.08 3.23
CA GLU A 259 12.15 -15.91 3.86
C GLU A 259 12.53 -15.36 5.25
N GLU A 260 12.92 -16.25 6.17
CA GLU A 260 13.40 -15.87 7.50
C GLU A 260 14.59 -14.90 7.45
N GLU A 261 15.36 -14.94 6.37
CA GLU A 261 16.48 -14.05 6.09
C GLU A 261 16.04 -12.59 5.94
N PHE A 262 14.90 -12.32 5.28
CA PHE A 262 14.32 -10.98 5.17
C PHE A 262 13.93 -10.42 6.54
N THR A 263 13.33 -11.25 7.40
CA THR A 263 12.94 -10.80 8.75
C THR A 263 14.18 -10.47 9.60
N LYS A 264 15.28 -11.21 9.45
CA LYS A 264 16.55 -10.92 10.14
C LYS A 264 17.21 -9.65 9.63
N GLN A 265 17.30 -9.46 8.31
CA GLN A 265 17.92 -8.28 7.70
C GLN A 265 17.10 -6.99 7.97
N TYR A 266 15.77 -7.10 8.08
CA TYR A 266 14.92 -5.97 8.47
C TYR A 266 15.14 -5.57 9.94
N LYS A 267 15.23 -6.55 10.84
CA LYS A 267 15.47 -6.31 12.26
C LYS A 267 16.84 -5.72 12.57
N SER A 268 17.86 -6.00 11.75
CA SER A 268 19.20 -5.44 11.91
C SER A 268 19.33 -3.99 11.42
N GLY A 269 18.27 -3.41 10.84
CA GLY A 269 18.31 -2.05 10.28
C GLY A 269 19.05 -1.94 8.94
N SER A 270 19.44 -3.08 8.35
CA SER A 270 20.19 -3.14 7.08
C SER A 270 19.29 -2.99 5.85
N LEU A 271 17.98 -3.14 5.99
CA LEU A 271 16.98 -2.86 4.96
C LEU A 271 16.42 -1.45 5.15
N SER A 272 17.28 -0.47 4.94
CA SER A 272 16.94 0.95 4.99
C SER A 272 16.63 1.54 3.60
N ALA A 273 17.07 0.87 2.53
CA ALA A 273 16.70 1.23 1.16
C ALA A 273 15.72 0.24 0.56
N HIS A 274 14.70 0.81 -0.03
CA HIS A 274 13.47 0.16 -0.40
C HIS A 274 13.62 -0.91 -1.49
N LEU A 275 14.72 -1.09 -2.23
CA LEU A 275 14.77 -2.04 -3.34
C LEU A 275 15.31 -3.41 -2.93
N ILE A 276 14.52 -4.45 -3.17
CA ILE A 276 14.90 -5.84 -2.98
C ILE A 276 14.82 -6.60 -4.30
N GLU A 277 15.69 -7.59 -4.47
CA GLU A 277 15.62 -8.54 -5.57
C GLU A 277 14.73 -9.71 -5.15
N LEU A 278 13.54 -9.80 -5.73
CA LEU A 278 12.63 -10.92 -5.53
C LEU A 278 12.92 -11.99 -6.57
N ASN A 279 13.15 -13.22 -6.10
CA ASN A 279 13.17 -14.39 -6.97
C ASN A 279 11.74 -14.94 -7.05
N ILE A 280 11.04 -14.62 -8.13
CA ILE A 280 9.68 -15.08 -8.38
C ILE A 280 9.76 -16.14 -9.47
N SER A 281 9.52 -17.39 -9.09
CA SER A 281 9.48 -18.53 -10.03
C SER A 281 10.75 -18.68 -10.88
N GLY A 282 11.94 -18.41 -10.30
CA GLY A 282 13.23 -18.54 -10.97
C GLY A 282 13.68 -17.30 -11.74
N LYS A 283 12.84 -16.26 -11.81
CA LYS A 283 13.17 -14.97 -12.43
C LYS A 283 13.44 -13.92 -11.35
N LYS A 284 14.57 -13.21 -11.50
CA LYS A 284 14.97 -12.11 -10.62
C LYS A 284 14.28 -10.82 -11.07
N GLU A 285 13.42 -10.27 -10.21
CA GLU A 285 12.77 -8.97 -10.42
C GLU A 285 13.07 -8.04 -9.26
N TYR A 286 13.28 -6.76 -9.56
CA TYR A 286 13.53 -5.75 -8.54
C TYR A 286 12.19 -5.16 -8.07
N ALA A 287 12.00 -5.10 -6.76
CA ALA A 287 10.79 -4.56 -6.16
C ALA A 287 11.12 -3.61 -5.01
N LEU A 288 10.43 -2.49 -4.95
CA LEU A 288 10.47 -1.58 -3.83
C LEU A 288 9.54 -2.06 -2.72
N VAL A 289 10.06 -2.21 -1.51
CA VAL A 289 9.29 -2.44 -0.30
C VAL A 289 8.60 -1.14 0.11
N ARG A 290 7.28 -1.10 -0.07
CA ARG A 290 6.45 0.06 0.22
C ARG A 290 5.96 0.09 1.65
N ASP A 291 5.51 -1.06 2.15
CA ASP A 291 5.04 -1.19 3.53
C ASP A 291 5.35 -2.59 4.07
N ILE A 292 5.53 -2.69 5.39
CA ILE A 292 5.83 -3.92 6.10
C ILE A 292 4.93 -3.98 7.33
N GLN A 293 3.98 -4.92 7.34
CA GLN A 293 3.14 -5.17 8.49
C GLN A 293 3.78 -6.24 9.38
N LEU A 294 4.04 -5.87 10.62
CA LEU A 294 4.58 -6.76 11.64
C LEU A 294 3.46 -7.32 12.52
N HIS A 295 3.64 -8.56 12.95
CA HIS A 295 2.81 -9.18 13.97
C HIS A 295 2.97 -8.43 15.30
N VAL A 296 1.91 -7.80 15.78
CA VAL A 296 1.87 -6.90 16.97
C VAL A 296 2.61 -7.43 18.20
N VAL A 297 2.57 -8.75 18.44
CA VAL A 297 3.21 -9.41 19.60
C VAL A 297 4.50 -10.15 19.25
N LYS A 298 4.62 -10.69 18.03
CA LYS A 298 5.70 -11.62 17.68
C LYS A 298 6.86 -10.94 16.93
N ASP A 299 6.67 -9.68 16.53
CA ASP A 299 7.61 -8.94 15.66
C ASP A 299 8.05 -9.77 14.45
N THR A 300 7.18 -10.65 13.95
CA THR A 300 7.39 -11.38 12.71
C THR A 300 6.68 -10.65 11.58
N VAL A 301 7.30 -10.59 10.42
CA VAL A 301 6.69 -9.97 9.24
C VAL A 301 5.46 -10.78 8.83
N GLN A 302 4.29 -10.14 8.78
CA GLN A 302 3.02 -10.74 8.38
C GLN A 302 2.68 -10.45 6.93
N HIS A 303 2.99 -9.25 6.47
CA HIS A 303 2.70 -8.77 5.13
C HIS A 303 3.80 -7.80 4.69
N VAL A 304 4.14 -7.83 3.41
CA VAL A 304 5.04 -6.86 2.79
C VAL A 304 4.45 -6.46 1.46
N ASP A 305 4.32 -5.16 1.26
CA ASP A 305 3.91 -4.58 -0.01
C ASP A 305 5.13 -4.31 -0.88
N PHE A 306 5.08 -4.85 -2.09
CA PHE A 306 6.12 -4.70 -3.09
C PHE A 306 5.60 -3.89 -4.27
N GLN A 307 6.42 -2.97 -4.78
CA GLN A 307 6.19 -2.31 -6.05
C GLN A 307 7.30 -2.72 -7.01
N PHE A 308 6.96 -3.47 -8.05
CA PHE A 308 7.93 -3.82 -9.09
C PHE A 308 8.46 -2.58 -9.80
N VAL A 309 9.76 -2.62 -10.11
CA VAL A 309 10.42 -1.53 -10.81
C VAL A 309 11.11 -2.06 -12.05
N ASP A 310 10.77 -1.47 -13.20
CA ASP A 310 11.39 -1.82 -14.47
C ASP A 310 12.84 -1.37 -14.53
N LYS A 311 13.69 -2.22 -15.12
CA LYS A 311 15.09 -1.91 -15.42
C LYS A 311 15.16 -0.68 -16.31
N GLY A 312 15.73 0.41 -15.79
CA GLY A 312 15.95 1.67 -16.51
C GLY A 312 15.02 2.82 -16.13
N SER A 313 13.98 2.59 -15.32
CA SER A 313 13.13 3.67 -14.81
C SER A 313 13.89 4.52 -13.78
N LYS A 314 13.56 5.82 -13.67
CA LYS A 314 14.09 6.69 -12.60
C LYS A 314 13.04 6.82 -11.51
N ILE A 315 13.36 6.38 -10.32
CA ILE A 315 12.46 6.40 -9.15
C ILE A 315 12.84 7.54 -8.21
N LYS A 316 11.83 8.07 -7.50
CA LYS A 316 12.02 9.00 -6.37
C LYS A 316 11.89 8.20 -5.08
N ILE A 317 12.85 8.33 -4.18
CA ILE A 317 12.95 7.50 -2.97
C ILE A 317 13.58 8.30 -1.83
N ASP A 318 13.08 8.10 -0.62
CA ASP A 318 13.66 8.67 0.59
C ASP A 318 14.77 7.76 1.11
N ILE A 319 15.97 8.31 1.28
CA ILE A 319 17.13 7.56 1.75
C ILE A 319 17.56 8.10 3.10
N PRO A 320 17.71 7.26 4.13
CA PRO A 320 18.09 7.72 5.45
C PRO A 320 19.53 8.25 5.47
N LEU A 321 19.75 9.20 6.36
CA LEU A 321 21.05 9.77 6.65
C LEU A 321 21.70 9.04 7.84
N SER A 322 22.98 8.72 7.70
CA SER A 322 23.81 8.24 8.81
C SER A 322 24.86 9.29 9.11
N PHE A 323 24.98 9.67 10.38
CA PHE A 323 25.96 10.65 10.82
C PHE A 323 27.20 9.91 11.28
N VAL A 324 28.32 10.13 10.59
CA VAL A 324 29.58 9.42 10.85
C VAL A 324 30.61 10.37 11.45
N ASN A 325 31.63 9.80 12.10
CA ASN A 325 32.70 10.54 12.78
C ASN A 325 32.25 11.51 13.90
N GLU A 326 31.15 11.21 14.60
CA GLU A 326 30.70 11.99 15.78
C GLU A 326 31.83 12.22 16.80
N SER A 327 32.63 11.19 17.06
CA SER A 327 33.78 11.25 17.98
C SER A 327 34.92 12.15 17.49
N LYS A 328 34.93 12.58 16.23
CA LYS A 328 35.90 13.53 15.66
C LYS A 328 35.32 14.94 15.51
N ALA A 329 34.08 15.17 15.94
CA ALA A 329 33.50 16.50 16.03
C ALA A 329 33.91 17.15 17.35
N PRO A 330 34.74 18.21 17.36
CA PRO A 330 35.10 18.90 18.61
C PRO A 330 33.87 19.44 19.33
N GLY A 331 32.83 19.85 18.61
CA GLY A 331 31.60 20.38 19.20
C GLY A 331 30.84 19.37 20.05
N ILE A 332 30.77 18.10 19.64
CA ILE A 332 30.14 17.03 20.43
C ILE A 332 31.04 16.65 21.62
N LYS A 333 32.36 16.59 21.41
CA LYS A 333 33.33 16.32 22.48
C LYS A 333 33.33 17.37 23.59
N LEU A 334 33.03 18.62 23.25
CA LEU A 334 32.93 19.74 24.20
C LEU A 334 31.57 19.82 24.90
N GLY A 335 30.73 18.78 24.80
CA GLY A 335 29.43 18.72 25.45
C GLY A 335 28.27 19.28 24.63
N GLY A 336 28.48 19.53 23.33
CA GLY A 336 27.40 19.94 22.42
C GLY A 336 26.45 18.77 22.09
N VAL A 337 25.18 19.11 21.91
CA VAL A 337 24.12 18.16 21.55
C VAL A 337 23.90 18.17 20.04
N LEU A 338 23.91 16.98 19.44
CA LEU A 338 23.62 16.80 18.00
C LEU A 338 22.11 16.83 17.76
N ASN A 339 21.62 17.92 17.17
CA ASN A 339 20.23 18.12 16.82
C ASN A 339 20.00 17.77 15.35
N VAL A 340 19.49 16.56 15.12
CA VAL A 340 19.17 16.05 13.79
C VAL A 340 17.77 16.53 13.40
N LEU A 341 17.71 17.51 12.48
CA LEU A 341 16.48 18.11 11.96
C LEU A 341 15.89 17.28 10.81
N CYS A 342 16.76 16.65 10.01
CA CYS A 342 16.38 15.81 8.89
C CYS A 342 17.06 14.45 8.99
N ARG A 343 16.29 13.36 8.92
CA ARG A 343 16.81 11.98 9.04
C ARG A 343 16.84 11.21 7.73
N SER A 344 16.25 11.76 6.67
CA SER A 344 16.17 11.13 5.35
C SER A 344 15.99 12.19 4.28
N ILE A 345 16.55 11.94 3.09
CA ILE A 345 16.47 12.88 1.96
C ILE A 345 15.88 12.20 0.73
N THR A 346 15.01 12.90 0.03
CA THR A 346 14.40 12.40 -1.20
C THR A 346 15.36 12.57 -2.38
N VAL A 347 15.70 11.46 -3.01
CA VAL A 347 16.59 11.45 -4.18
C VAL A 347 15.93 10.77 -5.37
N LYS A 348 16.38 11.14 -6.58
CA LYS A 348 16.05 10.51 -7.85
C LYS A 348 17.23 9.71 -8.35
N CYS A 349 17.06 8.39 -8.47
CA CYS A 349 18.10 7.49 -8.96
C CYS A 349 17.50 6.31 -9.75
N SER A 350 18.34 5.57 -10.45
CA SER A 350 17.96 4.30 -11.07
C SER A 350 17.94 3.19 -9.99
N PRO A 351 17.11 2.15 -10.14
CA PRO A 351 17.04 1.03 -9.19
C PRO A 351 18.39 0.42 -8.86
N ASP A 352 19.26 0.25 -9.87
CA ASP A 352 20.60 -0.34 -9.70
C ASP A 352 21.59 0.57 -8.94
N LYS A 353 21.20 1.80 -8.60
CA LYS A 353 22.05 2.85 -8.03
C LYS A 353 21.49 3.46 -6.74
N ILE A 354 20.51 2.82 -6.10
CA ILE A 354 19.96 3.29 -4.83
C ILE A 354 20.97 3.01 -3.70
N PRO A 355 21.48 4.03 -2.99
CA PRO A 355 22.30 3.80 -1.80
C PRO A 355 21.43 3.34 -0.60
N GLN A 356 21.98 2.45 0.23
CA GLN A 356 21.29 2.00 1.46
C GLN A 356 21.20 3.09 2.53
N VAL A 357 22.19 3.97 2.55
CA VAL A 357 22.30 5.09 3.47
C VAL A 357 23.17 6.17 2.84
N ILE A 358 22.95 7.42 3.20
CA ILE A 358 23.82 8.53 2.80
C ILE A 358 24.57 9.02 4.04
N GLU A 359 25.90 8.92 3.99
CA GLU A 359 26.76 9.30 5.11
C GLU A 359 26.99 10.81 5.14
N VAL A 360 26.77 11.41 6.31
CA VAL A 360 27.04 12.81 6.61
C VAL A 360 28.19 12.87 7.60
N ASP A 361 29.32 13.42 7.15
CA ASP A 361 30.52 13.53 7.97
C ASP A 361 30.43 14.72 8.94
N LEU A 362 30.54 14.43 10.25
CA LEU A 362 30.55 15.42 11.32
C LEU A 362 31.97 15.86 11.72
N SER A 363 33.01 15.35 11.08
CA SER A 363 34.40 15.65 11.44
C SER A 363 34.70 17.17 11.44
N GLY A 364 35.38 17.64 12.49
CA GLY A 364 35.80 19.04 12.61
C GLY A 364 34.68 20.06 12.92
N LYS A 365 33.43 19.62 13.11
CA LYS A 365 32.31 20.53 13.41
C LYS A 365 32.31 21.03 14.86
N MET A 366 32.08 22.33 15.03
CA MET A 366 32.04 23.03 16.33
C MET A 366 30.60 23.26 16.82
N ILE A 367 30.44 23.63 18.09
CA ILE A 367 29.15 24.11 18.64
C ILE A 367 28.71 25.36 17.86
N GLY A 368 27.42 25.44 17.52
CA GLY A 368 26.80 26.48 16.71
C GLY A 368 26.86 26.25 15.21
N GLN A 369 27.56 25.20 14.73
CA GLN A 369 27.64 24.89 13.31
C GLN A 369 26.49 24.01 12.84
N SER A 370 26.12 24.25 11.58
CA SER A 370 25.04 23.57 10.86
C SER A 370 25.60 22.89 9.61
N ILE A 371 25.01 21.75 9.21
CA ILE A 371 25.25 21.11 7.92
C ILE A 371 23.97 21.21 7.12
N HIS A 372 24.08 21.70 5.88
CA HIS A 372 22.95 21.85 4.98
C HIS A 372 22.93 20.76 3.91
N ILE A 373 21.80 20.63 3.22
CA ILE A 373 21.60 19.62 2.16
C ILE A 373 22.65 19.69 1.05
N ASN A 374 23.09 20.89 0.66
CA ASN A 374 24.11 21.07 -0.38
C ASN A 374 25.52 20.63 0.04
N ASP A 375 25.76 20.50 1.35
CA ASP A 375 27.04 20.02 1.88
C ASP A 375 27.15 18.49 1.86
N VAL A 376 26.05 17.78 1.56
CA VAL A 376 25.99 16.32 1.53
C VAL A 376 26.49 15.79 0.19
N LYS A 377 27.49 14.90 0.24
CA LYS A 377 28.03 14.24 -0.95
C LYS A 377 27.12 13.08 -1.37
N LEU A 378 26.48 13.22 -2.53
CA LEU A 378 25.68 12.15 -3.12
C LEU A 378 26.54 11.14 -3.89
N PRO A 379 26.20 9.83 -3.86
CA PRO A 379 26.82 8.81 -4.70
C PRO A 379 26.55 9.01 -6.20
N GLU A 380 27.40 8.42 -7.04
CA GLU A 380 27.32 8.54 -8.50
C GLU A 380 25.99 7.97 -9.05
N GLY A 381 25.26 8.78 -9.83
CA GLY A 381 23.96 8.42 -10.41
C GLY A 381 22.74 8.80 -9.56
N VAL A 382 22.94 9.42 -8.39
CA VAL A 382 21.89 9.92 -7.50
C VAL A 382 21.78 11.44 -7.65
N LYS A 383 20.56 11.96 -7.80
CA LYS A 383 20.31 13.41 -7.89
C LYS A 383 19.25 13.83 -6.88
N PHE A 384 19.38 15.00 -6.28
CA PHE A 384 18.30 15.60 -5.52
C PHE A 384 17.07 15.85 -6.41
N VAL A 385 15.88 15.80 -5.82
CA VAL A 385 14.64 16.14 -6.53
C VAL A 385 14.54 17.67 -6.64
N ALA A 386 14.43 18.18 -7.87
CA ALA A 386 14.51 19.60 -8.24
C ALA A 386 13.43 20.54 -7.64
N HIS A 387 12.57 20.08 -6.73
CA HIS A 387 11.52 20.89 -6.10
C HIS A 387 11.82 21.29 -4.65
N GLU A 388 12.99 20.94 -4.11
CA GLU A 388 13.45 21.33 -2.78
C GLU A 388 14.74 22.17 -2.87
N GLU A 389 14.73 23.25 -3.65
CA GLU A 389 15.85 24.22 -3.77
C GLU A 389 16.02 25.15 -2.55
N GLU A 390 15.47 24.80 -1.39
CA GLU A 390 15.82 25.47 -0.14
C GLU A 390 17.01 24.72 0.49
N ASN A 391 18.14 25.40 0.68
CA ASN A 391 19.32 24.83 1.34
C ASN A 391 19.06 24.63 2.85
N PHE A 392 18.13 23.75 3.20
CA PHE A 392 17.67 23.55 4.56
C PHE A 392 18.72 22.82 5.40
N THR A 393 18.66 23.06 6.70
CA THR A 393 19.60 22.48 7.66
C THR A 393 19.23 21.04 7.97
N ILE A 394 20.19 20.13 7.80
CA ILE A 394 20.03 18.70 8.12
C ILE A 394 20.31 18.44 9.60
N VAL A 395 21.39 19.04 10.10
CA VAL A 395 21.87 18.79 11.46
C VAL A 395 22.58 20.03 12.01
N THR A 396 22.38 20.30 13.29
CA THR A 396 23.09 21.34 14.03
C THR A 396 23.72 20.78 15.29
N ILE A 397 24.86 21.33 15.70
CA ILE A 397 25.45 21.03 17.01
C ILE A 397 25.16 22.22 17.91
N SER A 398 24.29 22.07 18.90
CA SER A 398 23.94 23.14 19.85
C SER A 398 24.70 22.96 21.17
N ALA A 399 24.85 24.03 21.96
CA ALA A 399 25.33 23.87 23.33
C ALA A 399 24.29 23.07 24.14
N ALA A 400 24.73 22.26 25.10
CA ALA A 400 23.80 21.71 26.09
C ALA A 400 23.28 22.87 26.94
N ASP A 401 21.95 23.07 26.96
CA ASP A 401 21.34 23.97 27.93
C ASP A 401 21.61 23.40 29.33
N SER A 402 22.46 24.08 30.08
CA SER A 402 22.53 23.88 31.52
C SER A 402 21.28 24.53 32.09
N ASP A 403 20.35 23.74 32.62
CA ASP A 403 19.33 24.22 33.55
C ASP A 403 20.04 25.01 34.65
N VAL A 404 19.93 26.34 34.60
CA VAL A 404 20.35 27.20 35.71
C VAL A 404 19.23 27.11 36.74
N GLU A 405 19.36 26.16 37.67
CA GLU A 405 18.74 26.32 38.99
C GLU A 405 19.34 27.59 39.61
N GLU A 406 18.56 28.68 39.62
CA GLU A 406 18.85 29.81 40.49
C GLU A 406 18.80 29.32 41.94
N PRO A 407 19.88 29.47 42.74
CA PRO A 407 19.76 29.28 44.17
C PRO A 407 18.96 30.44 44.73
N GLN A 408 17.77 30.15 45.25
CA GLN A 408 17.08 31.08 46.15
C GLN A 408 17.97 31.28 47.37
N ALA A 409 18.60 32.44 47.47
CA ALA A 409 19.22 32.92 48.68
C ALA A 409 18.11 33.32 49.66
N GLU A 410 17.89 32.49 50.68
CA GLU A 410 17.21 32.93 51.91
C GLU A 410 18.13 33.90 52.64
N THR A 411 17.77 35.18 52.65
CA THR A 411 18.29 36.17 53.61
C THR A 411 17.24 36.41 54.69
N GLU A 412 17.66 36.06 55.91
CA GLU A 412 17.26 36.50 57.27
C GLU A 412 15.79 36.52 57.70
#